data_AF-A0A9D2R162-F1
#
_entry.id   AF-A0A9D2R162-F1
#
_cell.length_a   1.000
_cell.length_b   1.000
_cell.length_c   1.000
_cell.angle_alpha   90.00
_cell.angle_beta   90.00
_cell.angle_gamma   90.00
#
_symmetry.space_group_name_H-M   'P 1'
#
loop_
_entity.id
_entity.type
_entity.pdbx_description
1 polymer ?
#
loop_
_entity_poly.entity_id
_entity_poly.type
_entity_poly.pdbx_seq_one_letter_code
_entity_poly.pdbx_strand_id
1 'polypeptide(L)'
;MKVQKEFVLREIAGDYVIIPTGKTVLTFNGLITVNEVGADLWKMLQSDVSFDDLLEGILNIYDVEEETAREDIEEFLDTLIKGGILDKPAEMEQQDNDQ
;
A
#
# COMPACT_ATOMS: atom_id res chain seq x y z
N MET A 1 -5.41 -9.54 0.73
CA MET A 1 -5.38 -8.27 -0.04
C MET A 1 -4.31 -8.38 -1.11
N LYS A 2 -4.50 -7.75 -2.29
CA LYS A 2 -3.51 -7.80 -3.38
C LYS A 2 -3.60 -6.60 -4.32
N VAL A 3 -2.47 -6.00 -4.69
CA VAL A 3 -2.43 -4.87 -5.64
C VAL A 3 -2.71 -5.29 -7.08
N GLN A 4 -3.30 -4.38 -7.85
CA GLN A 4 -3.56 -4.60 -9.27
C GLN A 4 -2.26 -4.78 -10.08
N LYS A 5 -2.29 -5.72 -11.03
CA LYS A 5 -1.12 -6.10 -11.84
C LYS A 5 -0.62 -5.02 -12.82
N GLU A 6 -1.38 -3.95 -13.00
CA GLU A 6 -1.05 -2.86 -13.93
C GLU A 6 -0.20 -1.75 -13.29
N PHE A 7 0.40 -1.97 -12.12
CA PHE A 7 1.32 -1.04 -11.48
C PHE A 7 2.70 -1.64 -11.27
N VAL A 8 3.75 -0.83 -11.45
CA VAL A 8 5.14 -1.24 -11.21
C VAL A 8 5.83 -0.28 -10.24
N LEU A 9 6.60 -0.84 -9.31
CA LEU A 9 7.47 -0.07 -8.43
C LEU A 9 8.83 0.15 -9.10
N ARG A 10 9.32 1.38 -9.13
CA ARG A 10 10.65 1.76 -9.62
C ARG A 10 11.38 2.56 -8.56
N GLU A 11 12.66 2.26 -8.37
CA GLU A 11 13.55 3.10 -7.58
C GLU A 11 14.24 4.12 -8.51
N ILE A 12 14.17 5.40 -8.16
CA ILE A 12 14.75 6.51 -8.92
C ILE A 12 15.45 7.44 -7.93
N ALA A 13 16.78 7.53 -8.00
CA ALA A 13 17.59 8.41 -7.15
C ALA A 13 17.39 8.22 -5.63
N GLY A 14 17.04 6.99 -5.19
CA GLY A 14 16.77 6.66 -3.79
C GLY A 14 15.30 6.83 -3.37
N ASP A 15 14.45 7.37 -4.24
CA ASP A 15 13.00 7.42 -4.04
C ASP A 15 12.32 6.22 -4.70
N TYR A 16 11.26 5.71 -4.08
CA TYR A 16 10.44 4.66 -4.65
C TYR A 16 9.18 5.25 -5.29
N VAL A 17 8.93 4.92 -6.55
CA VAL A 17 7.83 5.46 -7.34
C VAL A 17 7.00 4.33 -7.93
N ILE A 18 5.71 4.32 -7.63
CA ILE A 18 4.71 3.42 -8.23
C ILE A 18 4.18 4.09 -9.50
N ILE A 19 4.36 3.40 -10.62
CA ILE A 19 4.03 3.88 -11.96
C ILE A 19 2.89 3.03 -12.52
N PRO A 20 1.78 3.62 -12.97
CA PRO A 20 0.77 2.89 -13.71
C PRO A 20 1.34 2.42 -15.05
N THR A 21 0.88 1.25 -15.50
CA THR A 21 1.26 0.64 -16.78
C THR A 21 0.01 0.13 -17.49
N GLY A 22 0.17 -0.29 -18.75
CA GLY A 22 -0.94 -0.85 -19.52
C GLY A 22 -2.07 0.16 -19.74
N LYS A 23 -3.31 -0.26 -19.46
CA LYS A 23 -4.51 0.55 -19.68
C LYS A 23 -4.72 1.57 -18.55
N THR A 24 -4.20 1.28 -17.37
CA THR A 24 -4.33 2.15 -16.19
C THR A 24 -3.64 3.51 -16.40
N VAL A 25 -2.66 3.61 -17.31
CA VAL A 25 -2.05 4.89 -17.71
C VAL A 25 -3.07 5.88 -18.28
N LEU A 26 -4.17 5.39 -18.88
CA LEU A 26 -5.20 6.24 -19.48
C LEU A 26 -6.19 6.80 -18.46
N THR A 27 -6.28 6.17 -17.28
CA THR A 27 -7.24 6.51 -16.23
C THR A 27 -6.56 7.11 -15.00
N PHE A 28 -5.29 6.78 -14.75
CA PHE A 28 -4.51 7.24 -13.63
C PHE A 28 -3.54 8.36 -14.05
N ASN A 29 -3.89 9.59 -13.71
CA ASN A 29 -3.07 10.78 -13.99
C ASN A 29 -2.18 11.10 -12.78
N GLY A 30 -1.07 10.38 -12.63
CA GLY A 30 -0.12 10.66 -11.56
C GLY A 30 0.96 9.60 -11.39
N LEU A 31 1.96 9.93 -10.58
CA LEU A 31 2.93 9.00 -10.01
C LEU A 31 2.73 9.01 -8.50
N ILE A 32 2.88 7.87 -7.86
CA ILE A 32 2.85 7.81 -6.39
C ILE A 32 4.27 7.58 -5.92
N THR A 33 4.77 8.53 -5.15
CA THR A 33 6.06 8.37 -4.47
C THR A 33 5.81 7.79 -3.09
N VAL A 34 6.54 6.75 -2.74
CA VAL A 34 6.51 6.09 -1.44
C VAL A 34 7.90 6.13 -0.82
N ASN A 35 7.94 6.08 0.50
CA ASN A 35 9.20 5.90 1.24
C ASN A 35 9.62 4.41 1.20
N GLU A 36 10.74 4.08 1.86
CA GLU A 36 11.25 2.71 1.92
C GLU A 36 10.23 1.73 2.54
N VAL A 37 9.59 2.12 3.63
CA VAL A 37 8.55 1.30 4.29
C VAL A 37 7.39 0.99 3.34
N GLY A 38 6.86 2.00 2.65
CA GLY A 38 5.79 1.83 1.67
C GLY A 38 6.22 1.00 0.46
N ALA A 39 7.50 1.05 0.06
CA ALA A 39 8.05 0.21 -0.98
C ALA A 39 8.07 -1.27 -0.56
N ASP A 40 8.40 -1.57 0.69
CA ASP A 40 8.39 -2.94 1.20
C ASP A 40 6.96 -3.48 1.41
N LEU A 41 6.05 -2.65 1.91
CA LEU A 41 4.61 -2.98 1.94
C LEU A 41 4.08 -3.28 0.54
N TRP A 42 4.44 -2.46 -0.45
CA TRP A 42 4.07 -2.70 -1.85
C TRP A 42 4.58 -4.05 -2.37
N LYS A 43 5.81 -4.44 -2.03
CA LYS A 43 6.38 -5.74 -2.43
C LYS A 43 5.61 -6.89 -1.79
N MET A 44 5.21 -6.77 -0.52
CA MET A 44 4.41 -7.80 0.17
C MET A 44 3.03 -7.95 -0.49
N LEU A 45 2.38 -6.83 -0.82
CA LEU A 45 1.07 -6.78 -1.48
C LEU A 45 1.04 -7.36 -2.91
N GLN A 46 2.20 -7.69 -3.51
CA GLN A 46 2.28 -8.43 -4.77
C GLN A 46 1.75 -9.88 -4.63
N SER A 47 1.78 -10.41 -3.41
CA SER A 47 1.19 -11.69 -3.03
C SER A 47 -0.14 -11.49 -2.31
N ASP A 48 -0.93 -12.56 -2.16
CA ASP A 48 -2.13 -12.47 -1.33
C ASP A 48 -1.72 -12.51 0.14
N VAL A 49 -1.81 -11.37 0.81
CA VAL A 49 -1.39 -11.18 2.20
C VAL A 49 -2.51 -10.53 3.01
N SER A 50 -2.57 -10.87 4.30
CA SER A 50 -3.46 -10.24 5.27
C SER A 50 -2.82 -8.98 5.88
N PHE A 51 -3.62 -8.21 6.64
CA PHE A 51 -3.09 -7.08 7.39
C PHE A 51 -2.06 -7.52 8.43
N ASP A 52 -2.33 -8.61 9.15
CA ASP A 52 -1.41 -9.17 10.14
C ASP A 52 -0.07 -9.59 9.53
N ASP A 53 -0.08 -10.14 8.31
CA ASP A 53 1.15 -10.49 7.59
C ASP A 53 2.00 -9.25 7.25
N LEU A 54 1.35 -8.14 6.89
CA LEU A 54 2.04 -6.86 6.63
C LEU A 54 2.64 -6.30 7.93
N LEU A 55 1.86 -6.32 9.01
CA LEU A 55 2.28 -5.83 10.32
C LEU A 55 3.47 -6.64 10.87
N GLU A 56 3.37 -7.96 10.85
CA GLU A 56 4.46 -8.85 11.26
C GLU A 56 5.70 -8.65 10.37
N GLY A 57 5.49 -8.46 9.07
CA GLY A 57 6.56 -8.15 8.13
C GLY A 57 7.31 -6.86 8.49
N ILE A 58 6.58 -5.77 8.78
CA ILE A 58 7.19 -4.49 9.17
C ILE A 58 7.91 -4.60 10.51
N LEU A 59 7.30 -5.22 11.52
CA LEU A 59 7.92 -5.37 12.85
C LEU A 59 9.17 -6.25 12.83
N ASN A 60 9.27 -7.17 11.88
CA ASN A 60 10.48 -7.97 11.69
C ASN A 60 11.60 -7.23 10.96
N ILE A 61 11.27 -6.27 10.10
CA ILE A 61 12.24 -5.51 9.29
C ILE A 61 12.68 -4.23 10.03
N TYR A 62 11.77 -3.61 10.75
CA TYR A 62 11.93 -2.32 11.40
C TYR A 62 11.70 -2.44 12.92
N ASP A 63 12.56 -1.79 13.70
CA ASP A 63 12.43 -1.71 15.16
C ASP A 63 11.49 -0.56 15.53
N VAL A 64 10.19 -0.81 15.40
CA VAL A 64 9.10 0.15 15.66
C VAL A 64 8.03 -0.48 16.55
N GLU A 65 7.24 0.37 17.22
CA GLU A 65 6.12 -0.11 18.02
C GLU A 65 4.99 -0.62 17.14
N GLU A 66 4.32 -1.68 17.59
CA GLU A 66 3.20 -2.30 16.88
C GLU A 66 2.06 -1.33 16.57
N GLU A 67 1.78 -0.41 17.49
CA GLU A 67 0.75 0.63 17.31
C GLU A 67 1.13 1.58 16.16
N THR A 68 2.35 2.11 16.17
CA THR A 68 2.86 2.97 15.09
C THR A 68 2.91 2.26 13.75
N ALA A 69 3.40 1.03 13.71
CA ALA A 69 3.43 0.24 12.48
C ALA A 69 2.03 0.00 11.92
N ARG A 70 1.04 -0.27 12.79
CA ARG A 70 -0.35 -0.47 12.40
C ARG A 70 -0.92 0.80 11.76
N GLU A 71 -0.78 1.95 12.41
CA GLU A 71 -1.27 3.23 11.88
C GLU A 71 -0.64 3.56 10.52
N ASP A 72 0.68 3.41 10.39
CA ASP A 72 1.40 3.65 9.14
C ASP A 72 0.92 2.72 8.01
N ILE A 73 0.69 1.44 8.30
CA ILE A 73 0.18 0.48 7.33
C ILE A 73 -1.27 0.83 6.93
N GLU A 74 -2.12 1.20 7.88
CA GLU A 74 -3.50 1.61 7.59
C GLU A 74 -3.54 2.85 6.70
N GLU A 75 -2.76 3.89 6.99
CA GLU A 75 -2.68 5.10 6.16
C GLU A 75 -2.16 4.78 4.75
N PHE A 76 -1.18 3.89 4.65
CA PHE A 76 -0.64 3.43 3.38
C PHE A 76 -1.70 2.68 2.55
N LEU A 77 -2.40 1.73 3.15
CA LEU A 77 -3.45 0.96 2.47
C LEU A 77 -4.62 1.85 2.05
N ASP A 78 -5.05 2.77 2.91
CA ASP A 78 -6.11 3.73 2.60
C ASP A 78 -5.73 4.62 1.41
N THR A 79 -4.48 5.08 1.34
CA THR A 79 -3.96 5.84 0.18
C THR A 79 -4.06 5.02 -1.11
N LEU A 80 -3.72 3.72 -1.07
CA LEU A 80 -3.83 2.83 -2.22
C LEU A 80 -5.29 2.56 -2.62
N ILE A 81 -6.20 2.44 -1.66
CA ILE A 81 -7.63 2.22 -1.89
C ILE A 81 -8.26 3.48 -2.49
N LYS A 82 -7.99 4.67 -1.93
CA LYS A 82 -8.43 5.97 -2.47
C LYS A 82 -7.88 6.22 -3.87
N GLY A 83 -6.66 5.76 -4.14
CA GLY A 83 -6.04 5.79 -5.46
C GLY A 83 -6.60 4.77 -6.46
N GLY A 84 -7.45 3.83 -6.02
CA GLY A 84 -8.00 2.76 -6.87
C GLY A 84 -6.96 1.70 -7.27
N ILE A 85 -5.91 1.53 -6.48
CA ILE A 85 -4.76 0.65 -6.77
C ILE A 85 -4.90 -0.70 -6.05
N LEU A 86 -5.47 -0.65 -4.86
CA LEU A 86 -5.81 -1.80 -4.04
C LEU A 86 -7.34 -1.88 -3.91
N ASP A 87 -7.90 -3.05 -4.17
CA ASP A 87 -9.30 -3.31 -3.85
C ASP A 87 -9.47 -3.44 -2.34
N LYS A 88 -10.49 -2.76 -1.81
CA LYS A 88 -10.82 -2.83 -0.38
C LYS A 88 -11.08 -4.29 0.00
N PRO A 89 -10.48 -4.82 1.08
CA PRO A 89 -10.86 -6.13 1.58
C PRO A 89 -12.36 -6.13 1.91
N ALA A 90 -13.04 -7.25 1.66
CA ALA A 90 -14.49 -7.36 1.80
C ALA A 90 -15.06 -7.11 3.22
N GLU A 91 -14.22 -6.82 4.22
CA GLU A 91 -14.61 -6.74 5.64
C GLU A 91 -14.37 -5.38 6.32
N MET A 92 -13.99 -4.32 5.59
CA MET A 92 -13.92 -2.96 6.17
C MET A 92 -15.23 -2.17 5.95
N GLU A 93 -16.36 -2.70 6.43
CA GLU A 93 -17.56 -1.90 6.73
C GLU A 93 -17.61 -1.66 8.24
N GLN A 94 -17.15 -0.49 8.70
CA GLN A 94 -17.28 0.16 10.03
C GLN A 94 -15.97 0.93 10.29
N GLN A 95 -15.87 2.24 10.52
CA GLN A 95 -16.81 3.27 10.92
C GLN A 95 -16.38 4.58 10.24
N ASP A 96 -17.15 5.05 9.25
CA ASP A 96 -17.21 6.49 8.92
C ASP A 96 -18.60 6.94 9.38
N ASN A 97 -18.77 6.95 10.70
CA ASN A 97 -19.94 7.48 11.36
C ASN A 97 -19.49 8.22 12.62
N ASP A 98 -18.63 9.22 12.43
CA ASP A 98 -18.44 10.27 13.42
C ASP A 98 -18.61 11.64 12.75
N GLN A 99 -19.89 12.04 12.77
CA GLN A 99 -20.44 13.38 13.03
C GLN A 99 -20.33 14.52 12.00
#